data_AF-A0A9X1QTP2-F1
#
_entry.id   AF-A0A9X1QTP2-F1
#
_cell.length_a   1.000
_cell.length_b   1.000
_cell.length_c   1.000
_cell.angle_alpha   90.00
_cell.angle_beta   90.00
_cell.angle_gamma   90.00
#
_symmetry.space_group_name_H-M   'P 1'
#
loop_
_entity.id
_entity.type
_entity.pdbx_description
1 polymer ?
#
loop_
_entity_poly.entity_id
_entity_poly.type
_entity_poly.pdbx_seq_one_letter_code
_entity_poly.pdbx_strand_id
1 'polypeptide(L)'
;MLPKIAKIKGLHPGLILEREIKRKNIKSSQLALALTEHKQTISAIINQRRGINPELSIKLGEYFRTEDDYFMMLQASYEVKTKLAENSKGTPNLNNIRKVLFWDTTFDKIDWHKNKRAIIKRILERGNDIEINEIIDFYSKATVSNIAKSIKHSRLAAFQKNAEAYNLI
;
A
#
# COMPACT_ATOMS: atom_id res chain seq x y z
N MET A 1 -19.34 -20.27 -5.50
CA MET A 1 -18.32 -20.18 -6.56
C MET A 1 -17.30 -19.16 -6.09
N LEU A 2 -16.01 -19.41 -6.32
CA LEU A 2 -14.96 -18.45 -5.98
C LEU A 2 -15.14 -17.15 -6.79
N PRO A 3 -14.85 -15.97 -6.19
CA PRO A 3 -14.98 -14.69 -6.88
C PRO A 3 -13.95 -14.54 -8.00
N LYS A 4 -14.27 -13.76 -9.04
CA LYS A 4 -13.30 -13.44 -10.10
C LYS A 4 -12.12 -12.65 -9.52
N ILE A 5 -10.88 -13.06 -9.85
CA ILE A 5 -9.63 -12.45 -9.34
C ILE A 5 -9.61 -10.93 -9.54
N ALA A 6 -10.09 -10.43 -10.68
CA ALA A 6 -10.15 -9.00 -10.99
C ALA A 6 -10.88 -8.17 -9.91
N LYS A 7 -11.88 -8.73 -9.22
CA LYS A 7 -12.64 -8.03 -8.17
C LYS A 7 -11.98 -8.05 -6.80
N ILE A 8 -11.08 -9.00 -6.56
CA ILE A 8 -10.48 -9.26 -5.24
C ILE A 8 -8.95 -9.10 -5.24
N LYS A 9 -8.39 -8.60 -6.34
CA LYS A 9 -6.96 -8.40 -6.53
C LYS A 9 -6.37 -7.60 -5.38
N GLY A 10 -5.29 -8.11 -4.79
CA GLY A 10 -4.61 -7.47 -3.66
C GLY A 10 -5.27 -7.69 -2.29
N LEU A 11 -6.16 -8.68 -2.16
CA LEU A 11 -6.62 -9.18 -0.86
C LEU A 11 -5.84 -10.44 -0.48
N HIS A 12 -5.57 -10.63 0.82
CA HIS A 12 -4.88 -11.82 1.29
C HIS A 12 -5.70 -13.10 0.96
N PRO A 13 -5.09 -14.15 0.37
CA PRO A 13 -5.83 -15.36 -0.01
C PRO A 13 -6.59 -16.04 1.14
N GLY A 14 -6.04 -15.97 2.35
CA GLY A 14 -6.68 -16.41 3.58
C GLY A 14 -8.07 -15.85 3.85
N LEU A 15 -8.35 -14.60 3.46
CA LEU A 15 -9.70 -14.00 3.61
C LEU A 15 -10.72 -14.68 2.68
N ILE A 16 -10.29 -14.99 1.47
CA ILE A 16 -11.13 -15.69 0.50
C ILE A 16 -11.34 -17.13 0.94
N LEU A 17 -10.29 -17.79 1.46
CA LEU A 17 -10.38 -19.13 2.01
C LEU A 17 -11.35 -19.19 3.20
N GLU A 18 -11.24 -18.25 4.15
CA GLU A 18 -12.14 -18.16 5.31
C GLU A 18 -13.60 -17.99 4.88
N ARG A 19 -13.86 -17.09 3.93
CA ARG A 19 -15.19 -16.88 3.35
C ARG A 19 -15.76 -18.17 2.78
N GLU A 20 -14.97 -18.92 2.02
CA GLU A 20 -15.46 -20.16 1.37
C GLU A 20 -15.69 -21.29 2.36
N ILE A 21 -14.84 -21.41 3.39
CA ILE A 21 -15.03 -22.35 4.51
C ILE A 21 -16.36 -22.06 5.21
N LYS A 22 -16.63 -20.80 5.54
CA LYS A 22 -17.91 -20.37 6.15
C LYS A 22 -19.08 -20.65 5.22
N ARG A 23 -18.96 -20.32 3.93
CA ARG A 23 -20.04 -20.51 2.93
C ARG A 23 -20.39 -21.99 2.72
N LYS A 24 -19.42 -22.90 2.80
CA LYS A 24 -19.63 -24.35 2.69
C LYS A 24 -19.98 -25.01 4.03
N ASN A 25 -20.03 -24.24 5.12
CA ASN A 25 -20.27 -24.75 6.47
C ASN A 25 -19.32 -25.88 6.89
N ILE A 26 -18.04 -25.76 6.52
CA ILE A 26 -17.00 -26.71 6.89
C ILE A 26 -16.09 -26.10 7.96
N LYS A 27 -15.44 -26.94 8.77
CA LYS A 27 -14.42 -26.50 9.73
C LYS A 27 -13.04 -26.47 9.06
N SER A 28 -12.18 -25.55 9.49
CA SER A 28 -10.78 -25.48 9.00
C SER A 28 -10.00 -26.79 9.20
N SER A 29 -10.33 -27.55 10.25
CA SER A 29 -9.74 -28.87 10.48
C SER A 29 -10.19 -29.92 9.45
N GLN A 30 -11.44 -29.87 9.00
CA GLN A 30 -11.95 -30.77 7.97
C GLN A 30 -11.30 -30.45 6.62
N LEU A 31 -11.13 -29.16 6.32
CA LEU A 31 -10.39 -28.76 5.13
C LEU A 31 -8.93 -29.23 5.19
N ALA A 32 -8.25 -29.04 6.31
CA ALA A 32 -6.87 -29.48 6.48
C ALA A 32 -6.71 -30.99 6.24
N LEU A 33 -7.62 -31.80 6.79
CA LEU A 33 -7.65 -33.25 6.55
C LEU A 33 -7.87 -33.58 5.07
N ALA A 34 -8.80 -32.90 4.40
CA ALA A 34 -9.09 -33.14 2.98
C ALA A 34 -7.92 -32.78 2.06
N LEU A 35 -7.08 -31.82 2.46
CA LEU A 35 -5.89 -31.40 1.70
C LEU A 35 -4.62 -32.16 2.12
N THR A 36 -4.71 -33.08 3.09
CA THR A 36 -3.53 -33.74 3.70
C THR A 36 -2.53 -32.71 4.24
N GLU A 37 -3.04 -31.66 4.88
CA GLU A 37 -2.28 -30.55 5.45
C GLU A 37 -2.46 -30.46 6.95
N HIS A 38 -1.50 -29.83 7.63
CA HIS A 38 -1.61 -29.61 9.07
C HIS A 38 -2.64 -28.51 9.38
N LYS A 39 -3.50 -28.70 10.39
CA LYS A 39 -4.55 -27.74 10.80
C LYS A 39 -3.98 -26.33 11.06
N GLN A 40 -2.77 -26.28 11.61
CA GLN A 40 -2.04 -25.06 11.93
C GLN A 40 -1.69 -24.29 10.66
N THR A 41 -1.37 -24.98 9.56
CA THR A 41 -1.09 -24.35 8.25
C THR A 41 -2.32 -23.61 7.75
N ILE A 42 -3.46 -24.30 7.65
CA ILE A 42 -4.73 -23.71 7.21
C ILE A 42 -5.17 -22.57 8.15
N SER A 43 -5.00 -22.77 9.46
CA SER A 43 -5.36 -21.75 10.45
C SER A 43 -4.47 -20.50 10.35
N ALA A 44 -3.16 -20.65 10.12
CA ALA A 44 -2.25 -19.52 9.93
C ALA A 44 -2.58 -18.72 8.66
N ILE A 45 -2.98 -19.41 7.59
CA ILE A 45 -3.38 -18.79 6.32
C ILE A 45 -4.68 -17.99 6.51
N ILE A 46 -5.71 -18.59 7.10
CA ILE A 46 -6.99 -17.91 7.41
C ILE A 46 -6.76 -16.65 8.25
N ASN A 47 -5.89 -16.73 9.25
CA ASN A 47 -5.54 -15.59 10.11
C ASN A 47 -4.51 -14.63 9.48
N GLN A 48 -4.20 -14.78 8.18
CA GLN A 48 -3.29 -13.90 7.42
C GLN A 48 -1.86 -13.83 7.98
N ARG A 49 -1.46 -14.85 8.76
CA ARG A 49 -0.11 -14.96 9.32
C ARG A 49 0.85 -15.68 8.37
N ARG A 50 0.33 -16.35 7.34
CA ARG A 50 1.08 -17.10 6.33
C ARG A 50 0.42 -16.95 4.96
N GLY A 51 1.24 -16.82 3.92
CA GLY A 51 0.79 -16.93 2.53
C GLY A 51 0.52 -18.36 2.08
N ILE A 52 -0.03 -18.50 0.88
CA ILE A 52 -0.22 -19.79 0.19
C ILE A 52 0.99 -20.09 -0.69
N ASN A 53 1.45 -21.35 -0.70
CA ASN A 53 2.50 -21.83 -1.60
C ASN A 53 1.89 -22.53 -2.84
N PRO A 54 2.69 -22.83 -3.89
CA PRO A 54 2.18 -23.47 -5.10
C PRO A 54 1.51 -24.82 -4.86
N GLU A 55 2.12 -25.68 -4.04
CA GLU A 55 1.57 -27.01 -3.72
C GLU A 55 0.19 -26.92 -3.08
N LEU A 56 0.01 -26.03 -2.11
CA LEU A 56 -1.28 -25.81 -1.47
C LEU A 56 -2.30 -25.18 -2.42
N SER A 57 -1.86 -24.32 -3.34
CA SER A 57 -2.75 -23.73 -4.35
C SER A 57 -3.36 -24.80 -5.25
N ILE A 58 -2.55 -25.76 -5.71
CA ILE A 58 -3.02 -26.90 -6.52
C ILE A 58 -4.05 -27.72 -5.74
N LYS A 59 -3.73 -28.12 -4.50
CA LYS A 59 -4.65 -28.89 -3.64
C LYS A 59 -5.98 -28.13 -3.40
N LEU A 60 -5.91 -26.81 -3.21
CA LEU A 60 -7.09 -25.96 -3.07
C LEU A 60 -7.89 -25.84 -4.37
N GLY A 61 -7.21 -25.78 -5.52
CA GLY A 61 -7.79 -25.79 -6.86
C GLY A 61 -8.69 -27.00 -7.06
N GLU A 62 -8.12 -28.18 -6.83
CA GLU A 62 -8.82 -29.47 -6.88
C GLU A 62 -10.02 -29.50 -5.92
N TYR A 63 -9.82 -29.13 -4.64
CA TYR A 63 -10.87 -29.18 -3.63
C TYR A 63 -12.04 -28.22 -3.92
N PHE A 64 -11.75 -27.00 -4.37
CA PHE A 64 -12.76 -25.98 -4.65
C PHE A 64 -13.30 -26.03 -6.09
N ARG A 65 -12.76 -26.92 -6.94
CA ARG A 65 -13.05 -27.02 -8.38
C ARG A 65 -12.83 -25.68 -9.09
N THR A 66 -11.63 -25.15 -8.94
CA THR A 66 -11.15 -23.92 -9.58
C THR A 66 -9.79 -24.17 -10.22
N GLU A 67 -9.27 -23.20 -10.96
CA GLU A 67 -7.92 -23.22 -11.51
C GLU A 67 -6.86 -23.38 -10.41
N ASP A 68 -5.87 -24.24 -10.65
CA ASP A 68 -4.82 -24.61 -9.67
C ASP A 68 -3.96 -23.43 -9.24
N ASP A 69 -3.83 -22.42 -10.10
CA ASP A 69 -3.06 -21.21 -9.88
C ASP A 69 -3.89 -20.07 -9.25
N TYR A 70 -5.20 -20.23 -9.08
CA TYR A 70 -6.11 -19.19 -8.60
C TYR A 70 -5.63 -18.53 -7.30
N PHE A 71 -5.25 -19.35 -6.30
CA PHE A 71 -4.79 -18.84 -5.01
C PHE A 71 -3.38 -18.24 -5.08
N MET A 72 -2.50 -18.77 -5.94
CA MET A 72 -1.18 -18.19 -6.21
C MET A 72 -1.27 -16.83 -6.90
N MET A 73 -2.16 -16.67 -7.89
CA MET A 73 -2.39 -15.37 -8.53
C MET A 73 -2.85 -14.32 -7.51
N LEU A 74 -3.73 -14.72 -6.59
CA LEU A 74 -4.18 -13.86 -5.51
C LEU A 74 -3.05 -13.54 -4.54
N GLN A 75 -2.25 -14.53 -4.14
CA GLN A 75 -1.08 -14.38 -3.27
C GLN A 75 -0.09 -13.37 -3.86
N ALA A 76 0.32 -13.57 -5.12
CA ALA A 76 1.22 -12.68 -5.83
C ALA A 76 0.68 -11.24 -5.88
N SER A 77 -0.62 -11.09 -6.19
CA SER A 77 -1.25 -9.76 -6.21
C SER A 77 -1.26 -9.07 -4.84
N TYR A 78 -1.45 -9.84 -3.76
CA TYR A 78 -1.42 -9.33 -2.39
C TYR A 78 -0.02 -8.95 -1.95
N GLU A 79 0.98 -9.78 -2.25
CA GLU A 79 2.38 -9.51 -1.92
C GLU A 79 2.88 -8.25 -2.62
N VAL A 80 2.61 -8.10 -3.92
CA VAL A 80 2.94 -6.88 -4.68
C VAL A 80 2.29 -5.66 -4.05
N LYS A 81 0.98 -5.72 -3.73
CA LYS A 81 0.28 -4.58 -3.10
C LYS A 81 0.86 -4.25 -1.72
N THR A 82 1.21 -5.25 -0.93
CA THR A 82 1.81 -5.06 0.40
C THR A 82 3.18 -4.42 0.29
N LYS A 83 4.02 -4.88 -0.65
CA LYS A 83 5.33 -4.29 -0.92
C LYS A 83 5.23 -2.87 -1.47
N LEU A 84 4.28 -2.60 -2.35
CA LEU A 84 4.00 -1.24 -2.79
C LEU A 84 3.58 -0.35 -1.61
N ALA A 85 2.74 -0.86 -0.71
CA ALA A 85 2.34 -0.15 0.50
C ALA A 85 3.51 0.13 1.46
N GLU A 86 4.41 -0.84 1.63
CA GLU A 86 5.66 -0.69 2.40
C GLU A 86 6.61 0.32 1.76
N ASN A 87 6.80 0.26 0.43
CA ASN A 87 7.63 1.20 -0.30
C ASN A 87 7.06 2.63 -0.24
N SER A 88 5.72 2.77 -0.18
CA SER A 88 5.07 4.05 0.10
C SER A 88 5.14 4.50 1.57
N LYS A 89 5.92 3.83 2.42
CA LYS A 89 6.37 4.35 3.72
C LYS A 89 7.76 4.98 3.65
N GLY A 90 8.28 5.26 2.46
CA GLY A 90 9.45 6.12 2.33
C GLY A 90 9.22 7.42 3.08
N THR A 91 10.21 7.85 3.84
CA THR A 91 10.26 9.21 4.38
C THR A 91 11.39 9.95 3.69
N PRO A 92 11.26 11.27 3.47
CA PRO A 92 12.44 12.08 3.17
C PRO A 92 13.44 12.00 4.34
N ASN A 93 14.63 12.52 4.12
CA ASN A 93 15.58 12.74 5.19
C ASN A 93 15.00 13.76 6.19
N LEU A 94 14.49 13.24 7.31
CA LEU A 94 13.80 14.06 8.32
C LEU A 94 14.72 15.08 9.00
N ASN A 95 16.04 14.91 8.93
CA ASN A 95 16.99 15.90 9.43
C ASN A 95 16.97 17.20 8.59
N ASN A 96 16.56 17.09 7.32
CA ASN A 96 16.43 18.22 6.40
C ASN A 96 15.07 18.92 6.52
N ILE A 97 14.16 18.45 7.38
CA ILE A 97 12.81 19.01 7.51
C ILE A 97 12.50 19.41 8.96
N ARG A 98 12.25 20.71 9.18
CA ARG A 98 11.89 21.21 10.50
C ARG A 98 10.49 20.76 10.89
N LYS A 99 10.38 20.10 12.05
CA LYS A 99 9.11 19.62 12.62
C LYS A 99 8.05 20.72 12.76
N VAL A 100 8.47 21.98 13.00
CA VAL A 100 7.58 23.14 13.15
C VAL A 100 6.70 23.41 11.91
N LEU A 101 7.12 22.98 10.71
CA LEU A 101 6.30 23.11 9.51
C LEU A 101 4.97 22.35 9.63
N PHE A 102 4.95 21.29 10.42
CA PHE A 102 3.85 20.37 10.62
C PHE A 102 3.31 20.41 12.05
N TRP A 103 3.30 21.60 12.68
CA TRP A 103 2.85 21.81 14.06
C TRP A 103 1.40 21.35 14.34
N ASP A 104 0.57 21.24 13.30
CA ASP A 104 -0.83 20.81 13.35
C ASP A 104 -1.02 19.28 13.25
N THR A 105 0.05 18.49 13.19
CA THR A 105 -0.03 17.02 13.08
C THR A 105 1.10 16.30 13.81
N THR A 106 0.94 15.00 14.04
CA THR A 106 2.01 14.17 14.62
C THR A 106 3.06 13.87 13.55
N PHE A 107 4.18 14.61 13.56
CA PHE A 107 5.26 14.54 12.55
C PHE A 107 5.71 13.11 12.23
N ASP A 108 5.97 12.30 13.25
CA ASP A 108 6.49 10.93 13.08
C ASP A 108 5.45 9.94 12.52
N LYS A 109 4.18 10.35 12.42
CA LYS A 109 3.07 9.56 11.85
C LYS A 109 2.60 10.09 10.49
N ILE A 110 3.29 11.07 9.93
CA ILE A 110 2.95 11.59 8.60
C ILE A 110 3.21 10.49 7.57
N ASP A 111 2.16 10.13 6.84
CA ASP A 111 2.28 9.33 5.62
C ASP A 111 2.67 10.27 4.47
N TRP A 112 3.96 10.24 4.09
CA TRP A 112 4.54 11.14 3.11
C TRP A 112 3.98 10.88 1.70
N HIS A 113 3.67 9.64 1.37
CA HIS A 113 3.11 9.33 0.05
C HIS A 113 1.64 9.70 -0.05
N LYS A 114 0.82 9.36 0.95
CA LYS A 114 -0.62 9.64 0.96
C LYS A 114 -0.93 11.14 1.05
N ASN A 115 -0.11 11.89 1.79
CA ASN A 115 -0.32 13.32 2.02
C ASN A 115 0.55 14.23 1.12
N LYS A 116 1.15 13.67 0.06
CA LYS A 116 2.09 14.32 -0.86
C LYS A 116 1.67 15.73 -1.27
N ARG A 117 0.40 15.93 -1.67
CA ARG A 117 -0.14 17.23 -2.08
C ARG A 117 -0.06 18.28 -0.96
N ALA A 118 -0.48 17.92 0.25
CA ALA A 118 -0.48 18.83 1.40
C ALA A 118 0.95 19.16 1.86
N ILE A 119 1.82 18.15 1.86
CA ILE A 119 3.24 18.28 2.22
C ILE A 119 3.96 19.23 1.26
N ILE A 120 3.87 18.97 -0.06
CA ILE A 120 4.50 19.81 -1.09
C ILE A 120 3.99 21.24 -0.99
N LYS A 121 2.67 21.44 -0.89
CA LYS A 121 2.09 22.77 -0.71
C LYS A 121 2.68 23.49 0.50
N ARG A 122 2.74 22.81 1.63
CA ARG A 122 3.20 23.37 2.90
C ARG A 122 4.67 23.75 2.90
N ILE A 123 5.52 22.90 2.32
CA ILE A 123 6.96 23.15 2.21
C ILE A 123 7.23 24.26 1.20
N LEU A 124 6.52 24.31 0.06
CA LEU A 124 6.64 25.44 -0.86
C LEU A 124 6.12 26.76 -0.23
N GLU A 125 5.13 26.71 0.66
CA GLU A 125 4.59 27.88 1.34
C GLU A 125 5.47 28.43 2.48
N ARG A 126 6.18 27.57 3.20
CA ARG A 126 6.80 27.91 4.50
C ARG A 126 8.23 27.38 4.70
N GLY A 127 8.69 26.51 3.80
CA GLY A 127 9.99 25.86 3.88
C GLY A 127 11.12 26.75 3.38
N ASN A 128 12.35 26.35 3.73
CA ASN A 128 13.60 26.93 3.22
C ASN A 128 14.14 26.10 2.03
N ASP A 129 15.28 26.53 1.48
CA ASP A 129 15.88 25.89 0.32
C ASP A 129 16.28 24.42 0.55
N ILE A 130 16.73 24.09 1.76
CA ILE A 130 17.09 22.71 2.14
C ILE A 130 15.83 21.83 2.11
N GLU A 131 14.73 22.32 2.69
CA GLU A 131 13.45 21.61 2.76
C GLU A 131 12.81 21.44 1.38
N ILE A 132 12.93 22.45 0.51
CA ILE A 132 12.40 22.41 -0.86
C ILE A 132 13.21 21.43 -1.72
N ASN A 133 14.54 21.43 -1.62
CA ASN A 133 15.37 20.46 -2.33
C ASN A 133 15.09 19.03 -1.85
N GLU A 134 14.96 18.82 -0.53
CA GLU A 134 14.65 17.50 0.04
C GLU A 134 13.34 16.92 -0.51
N ILE A 135 12.27 17.73 -0.64
CA ILE A 135 11.02 17.23 -1.24
C ILE A 135 11.12 16.95 -2.73
N ILE A 136 11.96 17.69 -3.45
CA ILE A 136 12.19 17.49 -4.89
C ILE A 136 12.94 16.18 -5.09
N ASP A 137 13.96 15.91 -4.28
CA ASP A 137 14.72 14.67 -4.31
C ASP A 137 13.84 13.47 -3.92
N PHE A 138 13.05 13.61 -2.85
CA PHE A 138 12.18 12.55 -2.35
C PHE A 138 11.02 12.21 -3.31
N TYR A 139 10.39 13.21 -3.93
CA TYR A 139 9.21 12.99 -4.78
C TYR A 139 9.46 13.02 -6.29
N SER A 140 10.66 13.39 -6.71
CA SER A 140 11.03 13.81 -8.07
C SER A 140 10.45 15.17 -8.49
N LYS A 141 11.27 15.95 -9.21
CA LYS A 141 10.89 17.27 -9.75
C LYS A 141 9.61 17.23 -10.58
N ALA A 142 9.44 16.20 -11.43
CA ALA A 142 8.26 16.05 -12.26
C ALA A 142 6.98 15.93 -11.41
N THR A 143 7.01 15.15 -10.33
CA THR A 143 5.85 15.01 -9.46
C THR A 143 5.54 16.30 -8.71
N VAL A 144 6.57 16.95 -8.16
CA VAL A 144 6.41 18.22 -7.44
C VAL A 144 5.84 19.29 -8.37
N SER A 145 6.34 19.39 -9.60
CA SER A 145 5.83 20.30 -10.63
C SER A 145 4.37 20.06 -10.96
N ASN A 146 3.98 18.81 -11.23
CA ASN A 146 2.58 18.44 -11.53
C ASN A 146 1.64 18.83 -10.38
N ILE A 147 2.06 18.61 -9.14
CA ILE A 147 1.28 18.98 -7.96
C ILE A 147 1.22 20.49 -7.79
N ALA A 148 2.34 21.20 -7.93
CA ALA A 148 2.39 22.66 -7.83
C ALA A 148 1.45 23.32 -8.83
N LYS A 149 1.50 22.92 -10.11
CA LYS A 149 0.60 23.39 -11.18
C LYS A 149 -0.88 23.12 -10.88
N SER A 150 -1.19 22.03 -10.19
CA SER A 150 -2.57 21.68 -9.81
C SER A 150 -3.13 22.48 -8.63
N ILE A 151 -2.30 23.29 -7.95
CA ILE A 151 -2.72 24.12 -6.80
C ILE A 151 -3.08 25.51 -7.33
N LYS A 152 -4.36 25.69 -7.70
CA LYS A 152 -4.86 26.94 -8.31
C LYS A 152 -4.82 28.18 -7.40
N HIS A 153 -4.84 28.00 -6.07
CA HIS A 153 -4.95 29.11 -5.11
C HIS A 153 -4.16 28.85 -3.82
N SER A 154 -2.83 28.94 -3.88
CA SER A 154 -2.10 29.21 -2.63
C SER A 154 -2.32 30.66 -2.25
N ARG A 155 -2.76 30.91 -1.01
CA ARG A 155 -3.00 32.28 -0.49
C ARG A 155 -1.72 33.01 -0.12
N LEU A 156 -0.56 32.33 -0.16
CA LEU A 156 0.73 32.86 0.26
C LEU A 156 1.61 33.13 -0.95
N ALA A 157 2.10 34.36 -1.08
CA ALA A 157 2.99 34.77 -2.16
C ALA A 157 4.30 33.94 -2.20
N ALA A 158 4.75 33.45 -1.04
CA ALA A 158 5.93 32.59 -0.91
C ALA A 158 5.81 31.31 -1.76
N PHE A 159 4.61 30.74 -1.90
CA PHE A 159 4.40 29.54 -2.72
C PHE A 159 4.76 29.79 -4.18
N GLN A 160 4.22 30.86 -4.77
CA GLN A 160 4.44 31.20 -6.17
C GLN A 160 5.92 31.50 -6.41
N LYS A 161 6.53 32.33 -5.55
CA LYS A 161 7.94 32.68 -5.60
C LYS A 161 8.84 31.44 -5.59
N ASN A 162 8.59 30.51 -4.66
CA ASN A 162 9.39 29.30 -4.54
C ASN A 162 9.13 28.34 -5.71
N ALA A 163 7.89 28.21 -6.17
CA ALA A 163 7.56 27.36 -7.31
C ALA A 163 8.24 27.84 -8.61
N GLU A 164 8.31 29.16 -8.83
CA GLU A 164 9.05 29.76 -9.96
C GLU A 164 10.57 29.59 -9.80
N ALA A 165 11.12 29.90 -8.62
CA ALA A 165 12.57 29.80 -8.35
C ALA A 165 13.13 28.40 -8.62
N TYR A 166 12.34 27.35 -8.35
CA TYR A 166 12.74 25.96 -8.57
C TYR A 166 12.29 25.38 -9.93
N ASN A 167 11.72 26.22 -10.81
CA ASN A 167 11.17 25.82 -12.12
C ASN A 167 10.14 24.68 -12.00
N LEU A 168 9.20 24.82 -11.07
CA LEU A 168 8.13 23.86 -10.79
C LEU A 168 6.81 24.22 -11.48
N ILE A 169 6.60 25.49 -11.84
CA ILE A 169 5.43 25.99 -12.57
C ILE A 169 5.86 26.69 -13.85
#